data_AF-A0A7S2E108-F1
#
_entry.id   AF-A0A7S2E108-F1
#
_cell.length_a   1.000
_cell.length_b   1.000
_cell.length_c   1.000
_cell.angle_alpha   90.00
_cell.angle_beta   90.00
_cell.angle_gamma   90.00
#
_symmetry.space_group_name_H-M   'P 1'
#
loop_
_entity.id
_entity.type
_entity.pdbx_description
1 polymer ?
#
loop_
_entity_poly.entity_id
_entity_poly.type
_entity_poly.pdbx_seq_one_letter_code
_entity_poly.pdbx_strand_id
1 'polypeptide(L)'
;VSRGQSIQQFGDGSSSRDYTYISDIVDGVVRAIDRPYAYQVFNLGKGSGTSLKDFISLVGKTTGKEVKIEKKPDQPGDVPYTCADVSKAKRLLGYSSKVSFEEGIKKTVEWYNEAYGDEISGRTNNEKENGRRLSYFVEDEGQVMTVNDELLVPQMYWTN
;
A
#
# COMPACT_ATOMS: atom_id res chain seq x y z
N VAL A 1 -0.50 13.14 2.07
CA VAL A 1 0.70 13.82 1.53
C VAL A 1 0.48 14.39 0.12
N SER A 2 0.21 13.57 -0.90
CA SER A 2 0.04 14.04 -2.30
C SER A 2 -1.00 15.16 -2.46
N ARG A 3 -2.13 15.07 -1.74
CA ARG A 3 -3.23 16.05 -1.73
C ARG A 3 -3.03 17.21 -0.73
N GLY A 4 -1.88 17.32 -0.06
CA GLY A 4 -1.62 18.36 0.95
C GLY A 4 -2.41 18.22 2.26
N GLN A 5 -3.19 17.14 2.40
CA GLN A 5 -3.93 16.77 3.60
C GLN A 5 -3.01 16.23 4.69
N SER A 6 -3.42 16.43 5.96
CA SER A 6 -2.76 15.83 7.11
C SER A 6 -2.84 14.31 7.07
N ILE A 7 -1.79 13.66 7.59
CA ILE A 7 -1.80 12.24 7.87
C ILE A 7 -2.01 12.03 9.37
N GLN A 8 -2.71 10.96 9.73
CA GLN A 8 -2.84 10.55 11.12
C GLN A 8 -1.61 9.74 11.52
N GLN A 9 -0.91 10.18 12.57
CA GLN A 9 0.17 9.41 13.19
C GLN A 9 -0.31 8.91 14.54
N PHE A 10 -0.45 7.60 14.68
CA PHE A 10 -0.75 6.97 15.96
C PHE A 10 0.54 6.80 16.77
N GLY A 11 0.51 7.25 18.03
CA GLY A 11 1.67 7.24 18.90
C GLY A 11 2.74 8.29 18.55
N ASP A 12 3.92 8.11 19.12
CA ASP A 12 5.05 9.02 18.95
C ASP A 12 5.86 8.79 17.66
N GLY A 13 5.51 7.76 16.88
CA GLY A 13 6.18 7.38 15.64
C GLY A 13 7.35 6.39 15.83
N SER A 14 7.57 5.90 17.05
CA SER A 14 8.59 4.88 17.36
C SER A 14 8.19 3.46 16.94
N SER A 15 6.91 3.23 16.64
CA SER A 15 6.44 1.95 16.12
C SER A 15 7.18 1.60 14.82
N SER A 16 7.48 0.32 14.64
CA SER A 16 8.35 -0.15 13.58
C SER A 16 7.81 -1.39 12.91
N ARG A 17 7.89 -1.41 11.58
CA ARG A 17 7.32 -2.47 10.73
C ARG A 17 8.34 -2.93 9.71
N ASP A 18 8.24 -4.19 9.36
CA ASP A 18 8.96 -4.81 8.25
C ASP A 18 8.22 -4.53 6.94
N TYR A 19 8.49 -3.36 6.35
CA TYR A 19 7.94 -3.00 5.05
C TYR A 19 8.69 -3.74 3.96
N THR A 20 7.94 -4.55 3.20
CA THR A 20 8.48 -5.34 2.10
C THR A 20 7.84 -4.92 0.79
N TYR A 21 8.65 -4.65 -0.22
CA TYR A 21 8.13 -4.24 -1.52
C TYR A 21 7.45 -5.42 -2.24
N ILE A 22 6.39 -5.14 -2.98
CA ILE A 22 5.50 -6.18 -3.52
C ILE A 22 6.22 -7.20 -4.41
N SER A 23 7.20 -6.77 -5.21
CA SER A 23 7.93 -7.70 -6.09
C SER A 23 8.73 -8.75 -5.32
N ASP A 24 9.21 -8.42 -4.11
CA ASP A 24 9.91 -9.39 -3.27
C ASP A 24 8.93 -10.42 -2.71
N ILE A 25 7.72 -10.00 -2.31
CA ILE A 25 6.68 -10.95 -1.87
C ILE A 25 6.29 -11.88 -3.01
N VAL A 26 6.10 -11.35 -4.23
CA VAL A 26 5.81 -12.16 -5.42
C VAL A 26 6.93 -13.17 -5.70
N ASP A 27 8.20 -12.75 -5.67
CA ASP A 27 9.35 -13.67 -5.83
C ASP A 27 9.34 -14.77 -4.75
N GLY A 28 9.05 -14.43 -3.49
CA GLY A 28 8.93 -15.40 -2.41
C GLY A 28 7.80 -16.43 -2.61
N VAL A 29 6.62 -15.98 -3.05
CA VAL A 29 5.48 -16.85 -3.35
C VAL A 29 5.78 -17.78 -4.54
N VAL A 30 6.32 -17.24 -5.64
CA VAL A 30 6.71 -18.04 -6.81
C VAL A 30 7.74 -19.11 -6.42
N ARG A 31 8.74 -18.75 -5.60
CA ARG A 31 9.73 -19.73 -5.10
C ARG A 31 9.12 -20.84 -4.27
N ALA A 32 8.09 -20.54 -3.48
CA ALA A 32 7.38 -21.53 -2.67
C ALA A 32 6.57 -22.50 -3.54
N ILE A 33 6.01 -22.01 -4.65
CA ILE A 33 5.32 -22.82 -5.65
C ILE A 33 6.33 -23.72 -6.38
N ASP A 34 7.45 -23.17 -6.85
CA ASP A 34 8.48 -23.89 -7.62
C ASP A 34 9.26 -24.91 -6.77
N ARG A 35 9.28 -24.72 -5.45
CA ARG A 35 9.98 -25.60 -4.48
C ARG A 35 8.98 -26.06 -3.43
N PRO A 36 8.07 -26.99 -3.77
CA PRO A 36 7.03 -27.41 -2.86
C PRO A 36 7.64 -28.13 -1.66
N TYR A 37 7.28 -27.66 -0.46
CA TYR A 37 7.57 -28.35 0.79
C TYR A 37 6.27 -28.64 1.53
N ALA A 38 6.00 -29.92 1.78
CA ALA A 38 4.76 -30.33 2.44
C ALA A 38 4.65 -29.74 3.85
N TYR A 39 3.49 -29.13 4.14
CA TYR A 39 3.11 -28.60 5.45
C TYR A 39 4.11 -27.59 6.07
N GLN A 40 4.87 -26.88 5.23
CA GLN A 40 5.79 -25.86 5.71
C GLN A 40 5.15 -24.47 5.70
N VAL A 41 5.31 -23.76 6.82
CA VAL A 41 5.03 -22.32 6.91
C VAL A 41 6.33 -21.55 6.65
N PHE A 42 6.24 -20.51 5.81
CA PHE A 42 7.34 -19.62 5.49
C PHE A 42 6.95 -18.17 5.76
N ASN A 43 7.78 -17.46 6.50
CA ASN A 43 7.66 -16.01 6.60
C ASN A 43 8.36 -15.37 5.40
N LEU A 44 7.67 -14.43 4.75
CA LEU A 44 8.23 -13.58 3.70
C LEU A 44 8.22 -12.14 4.22
N GLY A 45 9.33 -11.44 4.03
CA GLY A 45 9.54 -10.10 4.54
C GLY A 45 10.95 -9.58 4.21
N LYS A 46 11.23 -8.32 4.51
CA LYS A 46 12.58 -7.74 4.41
C LYS A 46 13.49 -8.31 5.49
N GLY A 47 12.94 -8.63 6.66
CA GLY A 47 13.69 -9.11 7.82
C GLY A 47 14.36 -8.00 8.62
N SER A 48 13.92 -6.75 8.43
CA SER A 48 14.38 -5.59 9.21
C SER A 48 13.24 -4.58 9.36
N GLY A 49 13.03 -4.07 10.58
CA GLY A 49 12.03 -3.03 10.84
C GLY A 49 12.46 -1.66 10.32
N THR A 50 11.48 -0.80 10.09
CA THR A 50 11.64 0.64 9.81
C THR A 50 10.60 1.40 10.63
N SER A 51 11.02 2.48 11.29
CA SER A 51 10.13 3.24 12.15
C SER A 51 9.09 4.01 11.33
N LEU A 52 7.91 4.26 11.92
CA LEU A 52 6.88 5.09 11.30
C LEU A 52 7.41 6.51 11.02
N LYS A 53 8.24 7.05 11.92
CA LYS A 53 8.91 8.33 11.71
C LYS A 53 9.80 8.33 10.46
N ASP A 54 10.62 7.29 10.27
CA ASP A 54 11.49 7.17 9.09
C ASP A 54 10.68 6.97 7.82
N PHE A 55 9.60 6.20 7.88
CA PHE A 55 8.65 6.02 6.78
C PHE A 55 8.07 7.38 6.35
N ILE A 56 7.51 8.14 7.28
CA ILE A 56 6.88 9.43 7.02
C ILE A 56 7.89 10.42 6.43
N SER A 57 9.08 10.50 7.03
CA SER A 57 10.18 11.35 6.57
C SER A 57 10.57 11.04 5.12
N LEU A 58 10.72 9.75 4.80
CA LEU A 58 11.12 9.31 3.46
C LEU A 58 10.04 9.59 2.40
N VAL A 59 8.76 9.41 2.74
CA VAL A 59 7.65 9.79 1.86
C VAL A 59 7.65 11.30 1.60
N GLY A 60 7.82 12.12 2.64
CA GLY A 60 7.93 13.58 2.49
C GLY A 60 9.08 13.99 1.57
N LYS A 61 10.27 13.44 1.81
CA LYS A 61 11.46 13.67 0.97
C LYS A 61 11.23 13.26 -0.49
N THR A 62 10.67 12.07 -0.72
CA THR A 62 10.49 11.50 -2.06
C THR A 62 9.43 12.27 -2.85
N THR A 63 8.37 12.74 -2.18
CA THR A 63 7.32 13.54 -2.83
C THR A 63 7.68 15.01 -2.98
N GLY A 64 8.74 15.49 -2.30
CA GLY A 64 9.09 16.90 -2.24
C GLY A 64 8.03 17.76 -1.53
N LYS A 65 7.19 17.15 -0.70
CA LYS A 65 6.07 17.82 -0.02
C LYS A 65 6.26 17.81 1.49
N GLU A 66 5.86 18.90 2.13
CA GLU A 66 5.75 18.95 3.58
C GLU A 66 4.68 17.97 4.06
N VAL A 67 5.01 17.15 5.06
CA VAL A 67 4.08 16.21 5.66
C VAL A 67 3.45 16.83 6.90
N LYS A 68 2.15 17.14 6.80
CA LYS A 68 1.36 17.63 7.93
C LYS A 68 0.91 16.44 8.78
N ILE A 69 1.29 16.43 10.06
CA ILE A 69 1.01 15.31 10.98
C ILE A 69 -0.06 15.71 11.97
N GLU A 70 -1.10 14.89 12.07
CA GLU A 70 -2.08 14.92 13.16
C GLU A 70 -1.78 13.74 14.10
N LYS A 71 -1.26 14.03 15.29
CA LYS A 71 -0.96 12.98 16.27
C LYS A 71 -2.24 12.44 16.90
N LYS A 72 -2.34 11.12 16.97
CA LYS A 72 -3.40 10.37 17.63
C LYS A 72 -2.80 9.51 18.76
N PRO A 73 -3.60 9.13 19.77
CA PRO A 73 -3.17 8.14 20.77
C PRO A 73 -2.72 6.83 20.12
N ASP A 74 -2.00 5.98 20.85
CA ASP A 74 -1.67 4.64 20.37
C ASP A 74 -2.94 3.83 20.05
N GLN A 75 -2.85 2.97 19.04
CA GLN A 75 -3.95 2.09 18.70
C GLN A 75 -3.99 0.89 19.68
N PRO A 76 -5.13 0.63 20.34
CA PRO A 76 -5.27 -0.54 21.20
C PRO A 76 -5.02 -1.83 20.41
N GLY A 77 -4.09 -2.67 20.89
CA GLY A 77 -3.74 -3.94 20.26
C GLY A 77 -2.67 -3.86 19.18
N ASP A 78 -2.16 -2.67 18.86
CA ASP A 78 -1.05 -2.53 17.92
C ASP A 78 0.29 -2.95 18.56
N VAL A 79 1.08 -3.72 17.83
CA VAL A 79 2.36 -4.24 18.32
C VAL A 79 3.46 -3.22 18.02
N PRO A 80 4.29 -2.78 18.99
CA PRO A 80 5.29 -1.74 18.74
C PRO A 80 6.30 -2.10 17.65
N TYR A 81 6.67 -3.39 17.54
CA TYR A 81 7.66 -3.87 16.58
C TYR A 81 7.20 -5.18 15.93
N THR A 82 7.18 -5.22 14.60
CA THR A 82 6.91 -6.45 13.84
C THR A 82 7.98 -6.67 12.79
N CYS A 83 8.61 -7.85 12.79
CA CYS A 83 9.65 -8.22 11.84
C CYS A 83 9.59 -9.71 11.52
N ALA A 84 9.72 -10.06 10.23
CA ALA A 84 9.70 -11.44 9.79
C ALA A 84 11.07 -12.10 10.00
N ASP A 85 11.12 -13.23 10.74
CA ASP A 85 12.27 -14.13 10.63
C ASP A 85 12.19 -14.91 9.32
N VAL A 86 12.98 -14.48 8.34
CA VAL A 86 13.04 -15.04 6.99
C VAL A 86 14.12 -16.11 6.83
N SER A 87 14.79 -16.52 7.91
CA SER A 87 15.91 -17.47 7.85
C SER A 87 15.53 -18.79 7.20
N LYS A 88 14.30 -19.28 7.49
CA LYS A 88 13.76 -20.51 6.89
C LYS A 88 13.51 -20.36 5.39
N ALA A 89 12.90 -19.26 4.96
CA ALA A 89 12.63 -18.98 3.55
C ALA A 89 13.94 -18.79 2.77
N LYS A 90 14.92 -18.10 3.36
CA LYS A 90 16.26 -17.97 2.78
C LYS A 90 16.94 -19.32 2.56
N ARG A 91 16.94 -20.18 3.58
CA ARG A 91 17.59 -21.50 3.52
C ARG A 91 16.93 -22.45 2.53
N LEU A 92 15.60 -22.52 2.52
CA LEU A 92 14.86 -23.55 1.77
C LEU A 92 14.35 -23.07 0.41
N LEU A 93 13.97 -21.80 0.29
CA LEU A 93 13.43 -21.24 -0.97
C LEU A 93 14.47 -20.42 -1.74
N GLY A 94 15.62 -20.11 -1.12
CA GLY A 94 16.57 -19.13 -1.65
C GLY A 94 15.97 -17.72 -1.70
N TYR A 95 15.00 -17.43 -0.81
CA TYR A 95 14.34 -16.13 -0.74
C TYR A 95 15.23 -15.08 -0.07
N SER A 96 15.22 -13.88 -0.63
CA SER A 96 15.77 -12.68 -0.01
C SER A 96 15.07 -11.47 -0.61
N SER A 97 14.61 -10.53 0.21
CA SER A 97 14.18 -9.22 -0.27
C SER A 97 15.34 -8.50 -0.97
N LYS A 98 15.08 -7.93 -2.15
CA LYS A 98 16.07 -7.28 -3.00
C LYS A 98 15.85 -5.78 -3.11
N VAL A 99 14.62 -5.32 -2.87
CA VAL A 99 14.27 -3.91 -3.00
C VAL A 99 14.46 -3.25 -1.64
N SER A 100 15.34 -2.24 -1.58
CA SER A 100 15.50 -1.44 -0.36
C SER A 100 14.21 -0.67 -0.04
N PHE A 101 14.09 -0.21 1.20
CA PHE A 101 12.91 0.54 1.61
C PHE A 101 12.80 1.87 0.82
N GLU A 102 13.93 2.55 0.62
CA GLU A 102 14.05 3.77 -0.17
C GLU A 102 13.63 3.58 -1.62
N GLU A 103 14.13 2.52 -2.26
CA GLU A 103 13.77 2.22 -3.65
C GLU A 103 12.29 1.82 -3.76
N GLY A 104 11.78 1.06 -2.80
CA GLY A 104 10.37 0.69 -2.74
C GLY A 104 9.45 1.91 -2.63
N ILE A 105 9.77 2.87 -1.76
CA ILE A 105 9.01 4.12 -1.64
C ILE A 105 9.08 4.95 -2.92
N LYS A 106 10.27 5.08 -3.52
CA LYS A 106 10.45 5.80 -4.79
C LYS A 106 9.57 5.23 -5.89
N LYS A 107 9.64 3.92 -6.14
CA LYS A 107 8.80 3.24 -7.14
C LYS A 107 7.31 3.38 -6.84
N THR A 108 6.92 3.33 -5.57
CA THR A 108 5.51 3.49 -5.16
C THR A 108 5.02 4.91 -5.45
N VAL A 109 5.82 5.94 -5.18
CA VAL A 109 5.48 7.33 -5.48
C VAL A 109 5.41 7.57 -6.98
N GLU A 110 6.35 7.03 -7.76
CA GLU A 110 6.36 7.10 -9.22
C GLU A 110 5.08 6.49 -9.81
N TRP A 111 4.75 5.25 -9.43
CA TRP A 111 3.51 4.58 -9.84
C TRP A 111 2.26 5.37 -9.45
N TYR A 112 2.22 5.88 -8.21
CA TYR A 112 1.07 6.64 -7.73
C TYR A 112 0.87 7.94 -8.53
N ASN A 113 1.96 8.64 -8.88
CA ASN A 113 1.89 9.84 -9.71
C ASN A 113 1.47 9.53 -11.15
N GLU A 114 1.91 8.41 -11.73
CA GLU A 114 1.47 7.98 -13.06
C GLU A 114 -0.03 7.63 -13.07
N ALA A 115 -0.49 6.91 -12.04
CA ALA A 115 -1.87 6.44 -11.95
C ALA A 115 -2.86 7.56 -11.58
N TYR A 116 -2.46 8.54 -10.75
CA TYR A 116 -3.36 9.53 -10.15
C TYR A 116 -2.91 11.00 -10.32
N GLY A 117 -1.84 11.28 -11.09
CA GLY A 117 -1.26 12.62 -11.21
C GLY A 117 -2.19 13.66 -11.83
N ASP A 118 -3.01 13.25 -12.81
CA ASP A 118 -3.98 14.11 -13.48
C ASP A 118 -5.04 14.62 -12.48
N GLU A 119 -5.57 13.73 -11.63
CA GLU A 119 -6.54 14.05 -10.56
C GLU A 119 -5.98 15.02 -9.53
N ILE A 120 -4.70 14.86 -9.14
CA ILE A 120 -4.04 15.70 -8.14
C ILE A 120 -3.77 17.12 -8.70
N SER A 121 -3.56 17.24 -10.02
CA SER A 121 -3.29 18.51 -10.69
C SER A 121 -4.56 19.30 -11.07
N GLY A 122 -5.75 18.76 -10.80
CA GLY A 122 -7.02 19.37 -11.21
C GLY A 122 -7.26 19.35 -12.73
N ARG A 123 -6.50 18.55 -13.49
CA ARG A 123 -6.71 18.34 -14.91
C ARG A 123 -7.66 17.16 -15.11
N THR A 124 -8.95 17.44 -15.17
CA THR A 124 -9.92 16.47 -15.71
C THR A 124 -9.66 16.31 -17.20
N ASN A 125 -8.88 15.29 -17.57
CA ASN A 125 -8.83 14.82 -18.94
C ASN A 125 -10.18 14.13 -19.25
N ASN A 126 -11.14 14.93 -19.72
CA ASN A 126 -12.11 14.40 -20.68
C ASN A 126 -11.27 13.92 -21.87
N GLU A 127 -11.43 12.65 -22.27
CA GLU A 127 -10.65 11.94 -23.31
C GLU A 127 -9.41 11.18 -22.80
N LYS A 128 -9.63 10.00 -22.20
CA LYS A 128 -8.79 8.81 -22.46
C LYS A 128 -9.69 7.62 -22.77
N GLU A 129 -10.15 7.54 -24.01
CA GLU A 129 -10.57 6.27 -24.62
C GLU A 129 -9.34 5.35 -24.72
N ASN A 130 -9.06 4.58 -23.67
CA ASN A 130 -8.50 3.23 -23.76
C ASN A 130 -8.36 2.61 -22.36
N GLY A 131 -9.41 1.93 -21.92
CA GLY A 131 -9.27 0.63 -21.25
C GLY A 131 -8.89 0.55 -19.77
N ARG A 132 -8.71 1.63 -19.01
CA ARG A 132 -8.58 1.53 -17.54
C ARG A 132 -9.30 2.66 -16.81
N ARG A 133 -10.58 2.43 -16.51
CA ARG A 133 -11.31 3.18 -15.50
C ARG A 133 -11.36 2.33 -14.23
N LEU A 134 -10.53 2.65 -13.23
CA LEU A 134 -10.69 2.13 -11.88
C LEU A 134 -11.38 3.22 -11.06
N SER A 135 -12.71 3.18 -11.00
CA SER A 135 -13.51 4.09 -10.18
C SER A 135 -13.88 3.44 -8.86
N TYR A 136 -13.46 4.03 -7.74
CA TYR A 136 -14.20 3.95 -6.48
C TYR A 136 -14.04 5.26 -5.69
N PHE A 137 -15.17 5.93 -5.45
CA PHE A 137 -15.35 6.94 -4.41
C PHE A 137 -16.41 6.42 -3.45
N VAL A 138 -16.15 6.53 -2.14
CA VAL A 138 -17.18 6.40 -1.10
C VAL A 138 -17.01 7.59 -0.16
N GLU A 139 -17.96 8.51 -0.19
CA GLU A 139 -18.24 9.41 0.92
C GLU A 139 -19.73 9.23 1.26
N ASP A 140 -19.99 8.79 2.49
CA ASP A 140 -21.33 8.69 3.05
C ASP A 140 -21.64 9.97 3.81
N GLU A 141 -22.42 10.84 3.18
CA GLU A 141 -23.58 11.55 3.73
C GLU A 141 -24.28 12.25 2.55
N GLY A 142 -24.98 11.46 1.72
CA GLY A 142 -25.95 12.02 0.75
C GLY A 142 -25.78 11.67 -0.73
N GLN A 143 -25.11 10.55 -1.06
CA GLN A 143 -25.21 9.78 -2.33
C GLN A 143 -24.30 10.18 -3.51
N VAL A 144 -23.39 9.27 -3.90
CA VAL A 144 -22.92 9.05 -5.29
C VAL A 144 -22.63 7.57 -5.54
N MET A 145 -23.18 7.02 -6.62
CA MET A 145 -23.02 5.66 -7.16
C MET A 145 -22.17 5.68 -8.43
N THR A 146 -21.45 4.59 -8.75
CA THR A 146 -21.32 4.10 -10.15
C THR A 146 -20.88 2.64 -10.24
N VAL A 147 -21.28 2.02 -11.34
CA VAL A 147 -21.53 0.59 -11.59
C VAL A 147 -20.38 -0.05 -12.39
N ASN A 148 -20.14 -1.36 -12.19
CA ASN A 148 -19.20 -2.19 -12.96
C ASN A 148 -19.88 -2.79 -14.21
N ASP A 149 -19.23 -2.74 -15.37
CA ASP A 149 -19.68 -3.46 -16.59
C ASP A 149 -18.88 -4.75 -16.80
N GLU A 150 -19.29 -5.81 -16.13
CA GLU A 150 -19.28 -7.16 -16.72
C GLU A 150 -20.50 -7.91 -16.15
N LEU A 151 -21.69 -7.69 -16.75
CA LEU A 151 -22.89 -8.57 -16.76
C LEU A 151 -23.43 -9.06 -15.37
N LEU A 152 -24.69 -8.92 -14.95
CA LEU A 152 -25.98 -8.63 -15.59
C LEU A 152 -27.03 -8.33 -14.49
N VAL A 153 -28.00 -7.49 -14.84
CA VAL A 153 -29.30 -7.18 -14.20
C VAL A 153 -29.34 -6.09 -13.12
N PRO A 154 -29.94 -4.91 -13.41
CA PRO A 154 -30.38 -3.96 -12.39
C PRO A 154 -31.71 -4.41 -11.79
N GLN A 155 -31.79 -4.56 -10.47
CA GLN A 155 -33.07 -4.56 -9.76
C GLN A 155 -33.13 -3.31 -8.88
N MET A 156 -33.90 -2.35 -9.39
CA MET A 156 -34.23 -1.09 -8.75
C MET A 156 -35.52 -1.32 -7.95
N TYR A 157 -35.47 -1.22 -6.62
CA TYR A 157 -36.68 -1.16 -5.80
C TYR A 157 -36.82 0.27 -5.25
N TRP A 158 -37.89 0.95 -5.67
CA TRP A 158 -38.35 2.17 -5.03
C TRP A 158 -39.18 1.84 -3.80
N THR A 159 -39.01 2.65 -2.76
CA THR A 159 -39.71 2.61 -1.48
C THR A 159 -41.23 2.82 -1.62
N ASN A 160 -41.97 2.29 -0.65
CA ASN A 160 -43.10 3.00 -0.06
C ASN A 160 -43.01 2.88 1.46
#